data_AF-A0A536SGS4-F1
#
_entry.id   AF-A0A536SGS4-F1
#
_cell.length_a   1.000
_cell.length_b   1.000
_cell.length_c   1.000
_cell.angle_alpha   90.00
_cell.angle_beta   90.00
_cell.angle_gamma   90.00
#
_symmetry.space_group_name_H-M   'P 1'
#
loop_
_entity.id
_entity.type
_entity.pdbx_description
1 polymer ?
#
loop_
_entity_poly.entity_id
_entity_poly.type
_entity_poly.pdbx_seq_one_letter_code
_entity_poly.pdbx_strand_id
1 'polypeptide(L)'
;MDEREFAERAERALERIEAALEACGVDADVELKEGGVLEIEYADGSRMVVNRHGAAREIWVAARSGGHHFRWDGNVWRDTREGTELFAALSKLVSAHSGQSVRLAP
;
A
#
# COMPACT_ATOMS: atom_id res chain seq x y z
N MET A 1 9.75 15.25 9.77
CA MET A 1 10.18 14.20 8.84
C MET A 1 11.05 14.70 7.68
N ASP A 2 11.44 15.96 7.45
CA ASP A 2 12.22 16.30 6.21
C ASP A 2 11.84 15.54 4.89
N GLU A 3 12.66 15.59 3.85
CA GLU A 3 12.35 14.89 2.59
C GLU A 3 13.06 13.53 2.48
N ARG A 4 14.28 13.45 3.01
CA ARG A 4 15.11 12.25 2.92
C ARG A 4 14.58 11.17 3.84
N GLU A 5 14.25 11.49 5.09
CA GLU A 5 13.65 10.52 6.01
C GLU A 5 12.30 10.02 5.47
N PHE A 6 11.52 10.89 4.81
CA PHE A 6 10.29 10.46 4.14
C PHE A 6 10.58 9.45 3.03
N ALA A 7 11.52 9.78 2.13
CA ALA A 7 11.86 8.93 0.99
C ALA A 7 12.30 7.53 1.46
N GLU A 8 13.26 7.46 2.40
CA GLU A 8 13.77 6.19 2.94
C GLU A 8 12.67 5.36 3.64
N ARG A 9 11.74 6.02 4.35
CA ARG A 9 10.63 5.33 5.04
C ARG A 9 9.56 4.85 4.08
N ALA A 10 9.24 5.64 3.05
CA ALA A 10 8.24 5.29 2.06
C ALA A 10 8.73 4.14 1.17
N GLU A 11 10.00 4.15 0.78
CA GLU A 11 10.65 3.07 0.03
C GLU A 11 10.57 1.74 0.80
N ARG A 12 11.02 1.73 2.07
CA ARG A 12 10.90 0.53 2.93
C ARG A 12 9.46 0.07 3.13
N ALA A 13 8.49 0.99 3.13
CA ALA A 13 7.09 0.60 3.24
C ALA A 13 6.61 -0.09 1.96
N LEU A 14 6.97 0.43 0.77
CA LEU A 14 6.62 -0.20 -0.51
C LEU A 14 7.25 -1.59 -0.65
N GLU A 15 8.53 -1.75 -0.32
CA GLU A 15 9.22 -3.05 -0.33
C GLU A 15 8.54 -4.08 0.58
N ARG A 16 8.10 -3.65 1.78
CA ARG A 16 7.38 -4.53 2.71
C ARG A 16 5.99 -4.90 2.21
N ILE A 17 5.30 -3.97 1.53
CA ILE A 17 3.99 -4.24 0.95
C ILE A 17 4.12 -5.24 -0.19
N GLU A 18 5.09 -5.05 -1.08
CA GLU A 18 5.42 -6.00 -2.16
C GLU A 18 5.67 -7.39 -1.60
N ALA A 19 6.61 -7.54 -0.66
CA ALA A 19 6.92 -8.83 -0.04
C ALA A 19 5.71 -9.47 0.66
N ALA A 20 4.87 -8.68 1.32
CA ALA A 20 3.67 -9.17 1.97
C ALA A 20 2.62 -9.66 0.96
N LEU A 21 2.48 -8.98 -0.19
CA LEU A 21 1.58 -9.38 -1.28
C LEU A 21 2.06 -10.67 -1.95
N GLU A 22 3.37 -10.78 -2.26
CA GLU A 22 3.95 -12.01 -2.82
C GLU A 22 3.74 -13.21 -1.88
N ALA A 23 3.82 -12.99 -0.57
CA ALA A 23 3.67 -14.04 0.43
C ALA A 23 2.20 -14.39 0.76
N CYS A 24 1.22 -13.56 0.38
CA CYS A 24 -0.16 -13.73 0.85
C CYS A 24 -0.97 -14.80 0.09
N GLY A 25 -0.45 -15.30 -1.03
CA GLY A 25 -1.06 -16.37 -1.82
C GLY A 25 -2.27 -15.95 -2.65
N VAL A 26 -2.50 -14.65 -2.82
CA VAL A 26 -3.48 -14.11 -3.78
C VAL A 26 -2.95 -14.27 -5.19
N ASP A 27 -3.84 -14.63 -6.12
CA ASP A 27 -3.55 -14.62 -7.56
C ASP A 27 -3.59 -13.18 -8.10
N ALA A 28 -2.44 -12.53 -8.01
CA ALA A 28 -2.21 -11.18 -8.51
C ALA A 28 -0.78 -11.03 -9.03
N ASP A 29 -0.62 -10.25 -10.10
CA ASP A 29 0.67 -9.76 -10.57
C ASP A 29 1.04 -8.50 -9.79
N VAL A 30 2.25 -8.47 -9.24
CA VAL A 30 2.73 -7.39 -8.36
C VAL A 30 4.03 -6.86 -8.92
N GLU A 31 4.08 -5.58 -9.26
CA GLU A 31 5.24 -4.95 -9.88
C GLU A 31 5.61 -3.63 -9.16
N LEU A 32 6.77 -3.60 -8.51
CA LEU A 32 7.36 -2.36 -8.01
C LEU A 32 8.17 -1.65 -9.10
N LYS A 33 7.63 -0.53 -9.59
CA LYS A 33 8.25 0.28 -10.65
C LYS A 33 9.22 1.31 -10.10
N GLU A 34 10.16 1.73 -10.96
CA GLU A 34 11.02 2.88 -10.70
C GLU A 34 10.19 4.11 -10.30
N GLY A 35 10.68 4.85 -9.31
CA GLY A 35 9.98 6.02 -8.77
C GLY A 35 9.12 5.72 -7.54
N GLY A 36 8.90 4.45 -7.17
CA GLY A 36 8.16 4.05 -5.97
C GLY A 36 6.65 3.99 -6.20
N VAL A 37 6.28 3.28 -7.27
CA VAL A 37 4.90 2.94 -7.62
C VAL A 37 4.79 1.42 -7.67
N LEU A 38 3.97 0.86 -6.78
CA LEU A 38 3.64 -0.55 -6.72
C LEU A 38 2.29 -0.77 -7.40
N GLU A 39 2.27 -1.51 -8.50
CA GLU A 39 1.05 -1.88 -9.21
C GLU A 39 0.68 -3.32 -8.86
N ILE A 40 -0.61 -3.55 -8.58
CA ILE A 40 -1.19 -4.87 -8.30
C ILE A 40 -2.32 -5.10 -9.30
N GLU A 41 -2.20 -6.12 -10.14
CA GLU A 41 -3.26 -6.58 -11.06
C GLU A 41 -3.79 -7.94 -10.61
N TYR A 42 -5.08 -8.01 -10.27
CA TYR A 42 -5.72 -9.23 -9.78
C TYR A 42 -6.24 -10.07 -10.94
N ALA A 43 -6.49 -11.37 -10.71
CA ALA A 43 -7.01 -12.30 -11.71
C ALA A 43 -8.33 -11.85 -12.40
N ASP A 44 -9.14 -11.00 -11.76
CA ASP A 44 -10.36 -10.43 -12.34
C ASP A 44 -10.11 -9.18 -13.24
N GLY A 45 -8.84 -8.82 -13.45
CA GLY A 45 -8.41 -7.63 -14.20
C GLY A 45 -8.54 -6.32 -13.43
N SER A 46 -8.98 -6.35 -12.17
CA SER A 46 -8.97 -5.16 -11.33
C SER A 46 -7.57 -4.78 -10.91
N ARG A 47 -7.37 -3.50 -10.61
CA ARG A 47 -6.07 -2.97 -10.25
C ARG A 47 -6.11 -2.19 -8.95
N MET A 48 -5.03 -2.27 -8.21
CA MET A 48 -4.72 -1.42 -7.07
C MET A 48 -3.33 -0.84 -7.27
N VAL A 49 -3.13 0.43 -6.93
CA VAL A 49 -1.82 1.10 -7.02
C VAL A 49 -1.47 1.70 -5.68
N VAL A 50 -0.24 1.46 -5.22
CA VAL A 50 0.33 2.06 -4.02
C VAL A 50 1.54 2.88 -4.40
N ASN A 51 1.57 4.18 -4.06
CA ASN A 51 2.71 5.03 -4.41
C ASN A 51 3.08 5.99 -3.28
N ARG A 52 4.35 6.40 -3.26
CA ARG A 52 4.78 7.52 -2.42
C ARG A 52 4.40 8.86 -3.06
N HIS A 53 4.00 9.83 -2.24
CA HIS A 53 3.66 11.18 -2.65
C HIS A 53 4.53 12.23 -1.93
N GLY A 54 5.67 12.57 -2.54
CA GLY A 54 6.74 13.39 -1.94
C GLY A 54 6.29 14.73 -1.36
N ALA A 55 5.50 15.50 -2.13
CA ALA A 55 5.03 16.82 -1.69
C ALA A 55 4.12 16.76 -0.45
N ALA A 56 3.37 15.67 -0.28
CA ALA A 56 2.46 15.48 0.86
C ALA A 56 3.11 14.71 2.02
N ARG A 57 4.26 14.04 1.76
CA ARG A 57 4.90 13.08 2.65
C ARG A 57 3.96 11.97 3.08
N GLU A 58 3.26 11.40 2.10
CA GLU A 58 2.24 10.38 2.29
C GLU A 58 2.49 9.16 1.40
N ILE A 59 1.90 8.03 1.77
CA ILE A 59 1.68 6.89 0.88
C ILE A 59 0.23 6.94 0.44
N TRP A 60 -0.03 6.86 -0.86
CA TRP A 60 -1.36 6.84 -1.43
C TRP A 60 -1.69 5.45 -1.96
N VAL A 61 -2.93 5.04 -1.80
CA VAL A 61 -3.49 3.80 -2.33
C VAL A 61 -4.71 4.13 -3.17
N ALA A 62 -4.67 3.79 -4.45
CA ALA A 62 -5.82 3.82 -5.33
C ALA A 62 -6.36 2.40 -5.49
N ALA A 63 -7.59 2.15 -5.03
CA ALA A 63 -8.27 0.87 -5.12
C ALA A 63 -9.64 1.02 -5.79
N ARG A 64 -10.32 -0.09 -6.08
CA ARG A 64 -11.69 -0.06 -6.65
C ARG A 64 -12.67 0.74 -5.78
N SER A 65 -12.48 0.73 -4.45
CA SER A 65 -13.30 1.47 -3.48
C SER A 65 -13.00 2.98 -3.43
N GLY A 66 -11.91 3.45 -4.05
CA GLY A 66 -11.48 4.85 -4.02
C GLY A 66 -10.03 5.03 -3.58
N GLY A 67 -9.68 6.29 -3.27
CA GLY A 67 -8.35 6.69 -2.84
C GLY A 67 -8.21 6.81 -1.33
N HIS A 68 -7.10 6.29 -0.80
CA HIS A 68 -6.73 6.33 0.62
C HIS A 68 -5.35 6.95 0.76
N HIS A 69 -5.17 7.86 1.72
CA HIS A 69 -3.89 8.55 1.93
C HIS A 69 -3.40 8.29 3.35
N PHE A 70 -2.14 7.89 3.47
CA PHE A 70 -1.52 7.50 4.73
C PHE A 70 -0.36 8.42 5.06
N ARG A 71 -0.39 9.00 6.26
CA ARG A 71 0.70 9.83 6.79
C ARG A 71 1.39 9.12 7.94
N TRP A 72 2.71 9.26 8.02
CA TRP A 72 3.47 8.78 9.17
C TRP A 72 3.10 9.57 10.44
N ASP A 73 2.68 8.88 11.50
CA ASP A 73 2.28 9.50 12.77
C ASP A 73 3.44 9.61 13.79
N GLY A 74 4.61 9.07 13.46
CA GLY A 74 5.75 8.90 14.37
C GLY A 74 6.13 7.43 14.59
N ASN A 75 5.18 6.50 14.39
CA ASN A 75 5.34 5.07 14.64
C ASN A 75 4.83 4.19 13.50
N VAL A 76 3.70 4.54 12.87
CA VAL A 76 3.08 3.79 11.77
C VAL A 76 2.49 4.72 10.72
N TRP A 77 2.23 4.18 9.53
CA TRP A 77 1.47 4.87 8.48
C TRP A 77 -0.02 4.79 8.80
N ARG A 78 -0.68 5.94 8.99
CA ARG A 78 -2.12 6.02 9.32
C ARG A 78 -2.92 6.72 8.25
N ASP A 79 -4.08 6.16 7.94
CA ASP A 79 -5.08 6.78 7.08
C ASP A 79 -5.45 8.16 7.63
N THR A 80 -5.45 9.16 6.76
CA THR A 80 -5.67 10.57 7.13
C THR A 80 -7.12 10.93 7.44
N ARG A 81 -8.08 10.05 7.16
CA ARG A 81 -9.51 10.23 7.42
C ARG A 81 -9.99 9.36 8.58
N GLU A 82 -9.63 8.08 8.57
CA GLU A 82 -10.14 7.08 9.52
C GLU A 82 -9.12 6.68 10.59
N GLY A 83 -7.83 6.99 10.41
CA GLY A 83 -6.77 6.64 11.36
C GLY A 83 -6.36 5.16 11.36
N THR A 84 -6.93 4.35 10.46
CA THR A 84 -6.57 2.94 10.25
C THR A 84 -5.10 2.81 9.84
N GLU A 85 -4.41 1.80 10.34
CA GLU A 85 -3.02 1.51 9.98
C GLU A 85 -2.92 0.92 8.55
N LEU A 86 -1.85 1.24 7.83
CA LEU A 86 -1.64 0.90 6.41
C LEU A 86 -1.80 -0.60 6.09
N PHE A 87 -1.11 -1.51 6.78
CA PHE A 87 -1.24 -2.94 6.50
C PHE A 87 -2.61 -3.50 6.89
N ALA A 88 -3.23 -2.96 7.93
CA ALA A 88 -4.62 -3.27 8.26
C ALA A 88 -5.60 -2.81 7.17
N ALA A 89 -5.38 -1.63 6.57
CA ALA A 89 -6.18 -1.15 5.45
C ALA A 89 -5.95 -1.99 4.18
N LEU A 90 -4.69 -2.26 3.83
CA LEU A 90 -4.34 -3.09 2.68
C LEU A 90 -4.90 -4.51 2.79
N SER A 91 -4.89 -5.11 3.98
CA SER A 91 -5.52 -6.43 4.21
C SER A 91 -7.00 -6.43 3.78
N LYS A 92 -7.74 -5.36 4.11
CA LYS A 92 -9.15 -5.23 3.72
C LYS A 92 -9.30 -5.02 2.22
N LEU A 93 -8.47 -4.15 1.63
CA LEU A 93 -8.53 -3.83 0.19
C LEU A 93 -8.16 -5.03 -0.68
N VAL A 94 -7.08 -5.73 -0.36
CA VAL A 94 -6.65 -6.95 -1.03
C VAL A 94 -7.70 -8.04 -0.89
N SER A 95 -8.32 -8.18 0.28
CA SER A 95 -9.42 -9.13 0.47
C SER A 95 -10.62 -8.82 -0.43
N ALA A 96 -10.95 -7.53 -0.58
CA ALA A 96 -12.06 -7.09 -1.42
C ALA A 96 -11.78 -7.27 -2.92
N HIS A 97 -10.54 -7.11 -3.35
CA HIS A 97 -10.12 -7.34 -4.74
C HIS A 97 -10.02 -8.83 -5.09
N SER A 98 -9.40 -9.63 -4.22
CA SER A 98 -9.17 -11.07 -4.45
C SER A 98 -10.40 -11.95 -4.18
N GLY A 99 -11.38 -11.46 -3.41
CA GLY A 99 -12.48 -12.28 -2.91
C GLY A 99 -12.06 -13.31 -1.85
N GLN A 100 -10.81 -13.22 -1.35
CA GLN A 100 -10.25 -14.11 -0.34
C GLN A 100 -9.99 -13.36 0.96
N SER A 101 -10.07 -14.03 2.11
CA SER A 101 -9.70 -13.39 3.39
C SER A 101 -8.18 -13.35 3.53
N VAL A 102 -7.62 -12.15 3.46
CA VAL A 102 -6.17 -11.91 3.50
C VAL A 102 -5.80 -11.09 4.73
N ARG A 103 -4.68 -11.45 5.36
CA ARG A 103 -4.04 -10.66 6.41
C ARG A 103 -2.60 -10.41 6.02
N LEU A 104 -2.30 -9.18 5.64
CA LEU A 104 -0.94 -8.73 5.42
C LEU A 104 -0.31 -8.38 6.76
N ALA A 105 0.90 -8.86 6.99
CA ALA A 105 1.73 -8.50 8.12
C ALA A 105 2.89 -7.63 7.63
N PRO A 106 3.23 -6.56 8.37
CA PRO A 106 4.32 -5.67 8.01
C PRO A 106 5.67 -6.33 8.27
#